data_AF-G8LW02-F1
#
_entry.id   AF-G8LW02-F1
#
_cell.length_a   1.000
_cell.length_b   1.000
_cell.length_c   1.000
_cell.angle_alpha   90.00
_cell.angle_beta   90.00
_cell.angle_gamma   90.00
#
_symmetry.space_group_name_H-M   'P 1'
#
loop_
_entity.id
_entity.type
_entity.pdbx_description
1 polymer ?
#
loop_
_entity_poly.entity_id
_entity_poly.type
_entity_poly.pdbx_seq_one_letter_code
_entity_poly.pdbx_strand_id
1 'polypeptide(L)'
;MQDKEMVNDLLSQINSSITGYANVISQTENPQLRQTIQQIRNNCETFQYDLFKLAQQKGYYQPAQRASQEDIMVVKNQLSNS
;
A
#
# COMPACT_ATOMS: atom_id res chain seq x y z
N MET A 1 22.10 -6.76 3.76
CA MET A 1 21.24 -7.11 4.91
C MET A 1 20.63 -5.84 5.47
N GLN A 2 21.44 -4.85 5.83
CA GLN A 2 21.02 -3.52 6.31
C GLN A 2 20.10 -2.76 5.32
N ASP A 3 20.44 -2.72 4.03
CA ASP A 3 19.59 -2.06 3.02
C ASP A 3 18.21 -2.72 2.87
N LYS A 4 18.13 -4.04 3.06
CA LYS A 4 16.87 -4.79 2.99
C LYS A 4 15.97 -4.47 4.18
N GLU A 5 16.53 -4.43 5.38
CA GLU A 5 15.82 -4.04 6.60
C GLU A 5 15.34 -2.59 6.50
N MET A 6 16.22 -1.68 6.09
CA MET A 6 15.87 -0.27 5.87
C MET A 6 14.71 -0.09 4.88
N VAL A 7 14.74 -0.83 3.76
CA VAL A 7 13.66 -0.78 2.77
C VAL A 7 12.35 -1.34 3.34
N ASN A 8 12.40 -2.42 4.11
CA ASN A 8 11.22 -2.98 4.76
C ASN A 8 10.65 -2.04 5.83
N ASP A 9 11.50 -1.39 6.62
CA ASP A 9 11.09 -0.41 7.63
C ASP A 9 10.43 0.80 6.98
N LEU A 10 11.00 1.30 5.89
CA LEU A 10 10.41 2.39 5.10
C LEU A 10 9.06 1.98 4.51
N LEU A 11 8.95 0.79 3.90
CA LEU A 11 7.69 0.28 3.38
C LEU A 11 6.63 0.17 4.48
N SER A 12 7.00 -0.32 5.66
CA SER A 12 6.11 -0.42 6.82
C SER A 12 5.61 0.94 7.31
N GLN A 13 6.52 1.92 7.40
CA GLN A 13 6.17 3.29 7.78
C GLN A 13 5.22 3.93 6.77
N ILE A 14 5.49 3.81 5.47
CA ILE A 14 4.63 4.37 4.41
C ILE A 14 3.24 3.75 4.45
N ASN A 15 3.16 2.41 4.60
CA ASN A 15 1.87 1.72 4.72
C ASN A 15 1.06 2.19 5.93
N SER A 16 1.74 2.45 7.06
CA SER A 16 1.12 2.99 8.27
C SER A 16 0.59 4.41 8.03
N SER A 17 1.36 5.27 7.35
CA SER A 17 0.92 6.63 6.97
C SER A 17 -0.29 6.59 6.03
N ILE A 18 -0.29 5.74 5.00
CA ILE A 18 -1.43 5.57 4.08
C ILE A 18 -2.70 5.21 4.84
N THR A 19 -2.60 4.25 5.78
CA THR A 19 -3.72 3.84 6.63
C THR A 19 -4.22 5.00 7.50
N GLY A 20 -3.30 5.76 8.11
CA GLY A 20 -3.61 6.94 8.89
C GLY A 20 -4.37 8.00 8.07
N TYR A 21 -3.91 8.29 6.85
CA TYR A 21 -4.57 9.23 5.96
C TYR A 21 -5.96 8.75 5.54
N ALA A 22 -6.14 7.45 5.27
CA ALA A 22 -7.45 6.89 4.96
C ALA A 22 -8.46 7.11 6.11
N ASN A 23 -8.03 6.91 7.35
CA ASN A 23 -8.86 7.17 8.53
C ASN A 23 -9.25 8.65 8.61
N VAL A 24 -8.29 9.57 8.45
CA VAL A 24 -8.56 11.02 8.46
C VAL A 24 -9.54 11.42 7.35
N ILE A 25 -9.36 10.90 6.13
CA ILE A 25 -10.25 11.18 4.99
C ILE A 25 -11.69 10.71 5.27
N SER A 26 -11.85 9.56 5.91
CA SER A 26 -13.18 9.03 6.25
C SER A 26 -13.91 9.85 7.32
N GLN A 27 -13.18 10.48 8.23
CA GLN A 27 -13.75 11.17 9.41
C GLN A 27 -13.81 12.69 9.26
N THR A 28 -13.14 13.26 8.26
CA THR A 28 -13.13 14.72 8.07
C THR A 28 -14.36 15.21 7.30
N GLU A 29 -15.05 16.20 7.86
CA GLU A 29 -16.15 16.92 7.22
C GLU A 29 -15.68 18.06 6.32
N ASN A 30 -14.46 18.58 6.53
CA ASN A 30 -13.92 19.71 5.76
C ASN A 30 -13.49 19.25 4.36
N PRO A 31 -14.13 19.73 3.28
CA PRO A 31 -13.86 19.24 1.92
C PRO A 31 -12.45 19.57 1.42
N GLN A 32 -11.91 20.73 1.79
CA GLN A 32 -10.57 21.15 1.37
C GLN A 32 -9.49 20.31 2.05
N LEU A 33 -9.66 20.07 3.36
CA LEU A 33 -8.77 19.19 4.11
C LEU A 33 -8.83 17.77 3.55
N ARG A 34 -10.05 17.26 3.29
CA ARG A 34 -10.26 15.95 2.65
C ARG A 34 -9.46 15.81 1.36
N GLN A 35 -9.61 16.77 0.45
CA GLN A 35 -8.93 16.76 -0.84
C GLN A 35 -7.41 16.80 -0.69
N THR A 36 -6.91 17.62 0.24
CA THR A 36 -5.48 17.74 0.52
C THR A 36 -4.90 16.42 1.03
N ILE A 37 -5.55 15.78 2.01
CA ILE A 37 -5.08 14.50 2.55
C ILE A 37 -5.21 13.38 1.51
N GLN A 38 -6.22 13.41 0.64
CA GLN A 38 -6.31 12.47 -0.49
C GLN A 38 -5.12 12.59 -1.45
N GLN A 39 -4.70 13.81 -1.81
CA GLN A 39 -3.54 14.02 -2.67
C GLN A 39 -2.26 13.51 -2.02
N ILE A 40 -2.07 13.77 -0.72
CA ILE A 40 -0.93 13.25 0.05
C ILE A 40 -0.93 11.72 0.04
N ARG A 41 -2.07 11.09 0.34
CA ARG A 41 -2.21 9.63 0.32
C ARG A 41 -1.84 9.04 -1.04
N ASN A 42 -2.34 9.63 -2.13
CA ASN A 42 -2.06 9.17 -3.50
C ASN A 42 -0.56 9.27 -3.84
N ASN A 43 0.11 10.34 -3.39
CA ASN A 43 1.56 10.48 -3.56
C ASN A 43 2.32 9.42 -2.75
N CYS A 44 1.90 9.14 -1.52
CA CYS A 44 2.48 8.06 -0.70
C CYS A 44 2.29 6.69 -1.34
N GLU A 45 1.11 6.38 -1.89
CA GLU A 45 0.85 5.13 -2.62
C GLU A 45 1.76 4.99 -3.84
N THR A 46 1.95 6.07 -4.60
CA THR A 46 2.87 6.10 -5.75
C THR A 46 4.30 5.80 -5.32
N PHE A 47 4.79 6.51 -4.29
CA PHE A 47 6.14 6.29 -3.76
C PHE A 47 6.33 4.88 -3.18
N GLN A 48 5.32 4.36 -2.47
CA GLN A 48 5.34 3.00 -1.93
C GLN A 48 5.56 1.96 -3.04
N TYR A 49 4.83 2.12 -4.15
CA TYR A 49 4.91 1.22 -5.29
C TYR A 49 6.27 1.28 -6.00
N ASP A 50 6.82 2.48 -6.16
CA ASP A 50 8.15 2.68 -6.74
C ASP A 50 9.24 2.09 -5.86
N LEU A 51 9.16 2.30 -4.54
CA LEU A 51 10.07 1.71 -3.57
C LEU A 51 9.99 0.17 -3.59
N PHE A 52 8.77 -0.39 -3.66
CA PHE A 52 8.54 -1.82 -3.81
C PHE A 52 9.22 -2.38 -5.08
N LYS A 53 9.05 -1.71 -6.23
CA LYS A 53 9.70 -2.13 -7.48
C LYS A 53 11.21 -2.10 -7.39
N LEU A 54 11.76 -1.03 -6.80
CA LEU A 54 13.20 -0.91 -6.59
C LEU A 54 13.72 -2.03 -5.67
N ALA A 55 12.99 -2.32 -4.60
CA ALA A 55 13.31 -3.39 -3.65
C ALA A 55 13.29 -4.78 -4.32
N GLN A 56 12.32 -5.01 -5.21
CA GLN A 56 12.21 -6.24 -6.01
C GLN A 56 13.39 -6.38 -6.97
N GLN A 57 13.74 -5.32 -7.72
CA GLN A 57 14.86 -5.33 -8.67
C GLN A 57 16.21 -5.61 -7.99
N LYS A 58 16.41 -5.08 -6.78
CA LYS A 58 17.63 -5.30 -6.00
C LYS A 58 17.67 -6.65 -5.26
N GLY A 59 16.60 -7.45 -5.35
CA GLY A 59 16.48 -8.72 -4.62
C GLY A 59 16.32 -8.55 -3.10
N TYR A 60 16.05 -7.33 -2.63
CA TYR A 60 15.85 -7.03 -1.21
C TYR A 60 14.45 -7.42 -0.74
N TYR A 61 13.49 -7.46 -1.66
CA TYR A 61 12.13 -7.88 -1.38
C TYR A 61 11.74 -9.07 -2.25
N GLN A 62 11.48 -10.22 -1.63
CA GLN A 62 10.71 -11.28 -2.28
C GLN A 62 9.23 -10.98 -2.01
N PRO A 63 8.46 -10.51 -2.99
CA PRO A 63 7.02 -10.45 -2.82
C PRO A 63 6.48 -11.84 -2.46
N ALA A 64 5.39 -11.87 -1.69
CA ALA A 64 4.61 -13.08 -1.54
C ALA A 64 4.37 -13.69 -2.93
N GLN A 65 4.44 -15.04 -3.03
CA GLN A 65 4.14 -15.72 -4.29
C GLN A 65 2.82 -15.17 -4.83
N ARG A 66 2.81 -14.83 -6.13
CA ARG A 66 1.57 -14.42 -6.79
C ARG A 66 0.54 -15.53 -6.52
N ALA A 67 -0.59 -15.15 -5.94
CA ALA A 67 -1.69 -16.08 -5.73
C ALA A 67 -2.02 -16.76 -7.07
N SER A 68 -2.35 -18.05 -7.02
CA SER A 68 -2.76 -18.77 -8.22
C SER A 68 -4.01 -18.10 -8.80
N GLN A 69 -4.24 -18.24 -10.12
CA GLN A 69 -5.45 -17.69 -10.74
C GLN A 69 -6.73 -18.28 -10.11
N GLU A 70 -6.67 -19.52 -9.64
CA GLU A 70 -7.75 -20.18 -8.90
C GLU A 70 -8.04 -19.49 -7.56
N ASP A 71 -7.02 -19.21 -6.75
CA ASP A 71 -7.19 -18.52 -5.46
C ASP A 71 -7.81 -17.12 -5.65
N ILE A 72 -7.37 -16.39 -6.67
CA ILE A 72 -7.91 -15.06 -7.01
C ILE A 72 -9.40 -15.17 -7.37
N MET A 73 -9.78 -16.17 -8.17
CA MET A 73 -11.16 -16.36 -8.60
C MET A 73 -12.07 -16.74 -7.43
N VAL A 74 -11.61 -17.61 -6.53
CA VAL A 74 -12.34 -18.01 -5.32
C VAL A 74 -12.61 -16.81 -4.42
N VAL A 75 -11.59 -16.02 -4.09
CA VAL A 75 -11.73 -14.85 -3.21
C VAL A 75 -12.64 -13.79 -3.85
N LYS A 76 -12.51 -13.54 -5.16
CA LYS A 76 -13.37 -12.60 -5.89
C LYS A 76 -14.85 -13.03 -5.84
N ASN A 77 -15.12 -14.32 -6.02
CA ASN A 77 -16.48 -14.87 -5.94
C ASN A 77 -17.06 -14.80 -4.51
N GLN A 78 -16.24 -14.99 -3.48
CA GLN A 78 -16.68 -14.85 -2.09
C GLN A 78 -17.06 -13.40 -1.74
N LEU A 79 -16.24 -12.42 -2.16
CA LEU A 79 -16.50 -11.00 -1.93
C LEU A 79 -17.68 -10.45 -2.75
N SER A 80 -17.92 -10.99 -3.95
CA SER A 80 -19.03 -10.54 -4.82
C SER A 80 -20.40 -11.07 -4.38
N ASN A 81 -20.42 -12.09 -3.50
CA ASN A 81 -21.63 -12.68 -2.94
C ASN A 81 -21.89 -12.25 -1.48
N SER A 82 -21.19 -11.21 -1.00
CA SER A 82 -21.35 -10.61 0.33
C SER A 82 -22.07 -9.27 0.26
#